data_AF-A0A920PQI8-F1
#
_entry.id   AF-A0A920PQI8-F1
#
_cell.length_a   1.000
_cell.length_b   1.000
_cell.length_c   1.000
_cell.angle_alpha   90.00
_cell.angle_beta   90.00
_cell.angle_gamma   90.00
#
_symmetry.space_group_name_H-M   'P 1'
#
loop_
_entity.id
_entity.type
_entity.pdbx_description
1 polymer ?
#
loop_
_entity_poly.entity_id
_entity_poly.type
_entity_poly.pdbx_seq_one_letter_code
_entity_poly.pdbx_strand_id
1 'polypeptide(L)'
;MEQRAAAESIIQSVGTSIWVRDETLIDTVTAVSGSGPAYFFYLMEAMIEAGVAGGLEPSAARALWAFRQLLAQADSPSHRTNHPLNFEDA
;
A
#
# COMPACT_ATOMS: atom_id res chain seq x y z
N MET A 1 -1.23 -16.29 28.23
CA MET A 1 -1.07 -14.89 27.79
C MET A 1 0.36 -14.59 27.33
N GLU A 2 1.39 -15.13 28.00
CA GLU A 2 2.80 -14.91 27.62
C GLU A 2 3.16 -15.32 26.19
N GLN A 3 2.70 -16.49 25.71
CA GLN A 3 3.00 -16.97 24.36
C GLN A 3 2.50 -16.02 23.25
N ARG A 4 1.31 -15.44 23.45
CA ARG A 4 0.71 -14.50 22.49
C ARG A 4 1.53 -13.21 22.40
N ALA A 5 1.90 -12.65 23.55
CA ALA A 5 2.73 -11.45 23.62
C ALA A 5 4.14 -11.68 23.06
N ALA A 6 4.73 -12.85 23.32
CA ALA A 6 6.03 -13.23 22.76
C ALA A 6 5.99 -13.35 21.23
N ALA A 7 4.97 -14.00 20.68
CA ALA A 7 4.79 -14.12 19.23
C ALA A 7 4.59 -12.74 18.57
N GLU A 8 3.77 -11.88 19.18
CA GLU A 8 3.54 -10.52 18.69
C GLU A 8 4.84 -9.70 18.66
N SER A 9 5.63 -9.74 19.73
CA SER A 9 6.92 -9.04 19.81
C SER A 9 7.90 -9.47 18.71
N ILE A 10 7.98 -10.77 18.41
CA ILE A 10 8.83 -11.28 17.34
C ILE A 10 8.38 -10.74 15.97
N ILE A 11 7.10 -10.82 15.65
CA ILE A 11 6.58 -10.35 14.35
C ILE A 11 6.67 -8.83 14.22
N GLN A 12 6.52 -8.09 15.32
CA GLN A 12 6.65 -6.64 15.31
C GLN A 12 8.07 -6.13 15.00
N SER A 13 9.08 -7.00 15.12
CA SER A 13 10.46 -6.65 14.73
C SER A 13 10.63 -6.45 13.22
N VAL A 14 9.73 -7.00 12.40
CA VAL A 14 9.79 -6.92 10.93
C VAL A 14 8.67 -6.09 10.31
N GLY A 15 7.71 -5.61 11.11
CA GLY A 15 6.60 -4.80 10.60
C GLY A 15 5.44 -4.65 11.59
N THR A 16 4.28 -4.22 11.10
CA THR A 16 3.06 -4.14 11.91
C THR A 16 2.39 -5.50 12.02
N SER A 17 1.91 -5.86 13.21
CA SER A 17 1.11 -7.07 13.45
C SER A 17 -0.34 -6.70 13.78
N ILE A 18 -1.28 -7.55 13.36
CA ILE A 18 -2.71 -7.39 13.67
C ILE A 18 -3.26 -8.74 14.10
N TRP A 19 -3.93 -8.77 15.24
CA TRP A 19 -4.66 -9.95 15.71
C TRP A 19 -6.06 -9.99 15.11
N VAL A 20 -6.35 -11.03 14.33
CA VAL A 20 -7.71 -11.35 13.89
C VAL A 20 -8.40 -12.24 14.93
N ARG A 21 -9.72 -12.06 15.11
CA ARG A 21 -10.52 -12.85 16.06
C ARG A 21 -11.13 -14.10 15.43
N ASP A 22 -11.22 -14.13 14.12
CA ASP A 22 -11.83 -15.20 13.33
C ASP A 22 -10.80 -15.72 12.31
N GLU A 23 -10.62 -17.05 12.30
CA GLU A 23 -9.69 -17.75 11.40
C GLU A 23 -10.12 -17.58 9.93
N THR A 24 -11.41 -17.39 9.65
CA THR A 24 -11.91 -17.20 8.28
C THR A 24 -11.37 -15.93 7.63
N LEU A 25 -10.84 -14.99 8.42
CA LEU A 25 -10.22 -13.77 7.91
C LEU A 25 -8.79 -13.97 7.39
N ILE A 26 -8.14 -15.12 7.66
CA ILE A 26 -6.76 -15.37 7.26
C ILE A 26 -6.60 -15.36 5.73
N ASP A 27 -7.58 -15.89 4.98
CA ASP A 27 -7.57 -15.81 3.51
C ASP A 27 -7.61 -14.36 3.02
N THR A 28 -8.41 -13.52 3.68
CA THR A 28 -8.51 -12.09 3.37
C THR A 28 -7.23 -11.35 3.73
N VAL A 29 -6.63 -11.64 4.89
CA VAL A 29 -5.34 -11.05 5.30
C VAL A 29 -4.25 -11.43 4.31
N THR A 30 -4.18 -12.69 3.90
CA THR A 30 -3.22 -13.18 2.91
C THR A 30 -3.41 -12.47 1.57
N ALA A 31 -4.66 -12.39 1.10
CA ALA A 31 -4.98 -11.72 -0.15
C ALA A 31 -4.53 -10.25 -0.12
N VAL A 32 -4.94 -9.49 0.89
CA VAL A 32 -4.64 -8.05 0.98
C VAL A 32 -3.15 -7.78 1.21
N SER A 33 -2.51 -8.49 2.15
CA SER A 33 -1.10 -8.25 2.48
C SER A 33 -0.15 -8.74 1.39
N GLY A 34 -0.49 -9.84 0.71
CA GLY A 34 0.30 -10.37 -0.39
C GLY A 34 0.11 -9.59 -1.70
N SER A 35 -1.13 -9.21 -2.03
CA SER A 35 -1.41 -8.48 -3.27
C SER A 35 -1.11 -6.99 -3.17
N GLY A 36 -1.13 -6.40 -1.98
CA GLY A 36 -0.91 -4.96 -1.79
C GLY A 36 0.40 -4.46 -2.41
N PRO A 37 1.57 -5.03 -2.06
CA PRO A 37 2.84 -4.67 -2.68
C PRO A 37 2.86 -4.94 -4.19
N ALA A 38 2.27 -6.04 -4.65
CA ALA A 38 2.23 -6.39 -6.08
C ALA A 38 1.46 -5.36 -6.89
N TYR A 39 0.26 -4.97 -6.43
CA TYR A 39 -0.55 -3.94 -7.09
C TYR A 39 0.11 -2.56 -7.02
N PHE A 40 0.79 -2.25 -5.92
CA PHE A 40 1.55 -1.01 -5.81
C PHE A 40 2.66 -0.92 -6.86
N PHE A 41 3.43 -1.99 -7.06
CA PHE A 41 4.47 -2.02 -8.09
C PHE A 41 3.90 -2.02 -9.50
N TYR A 42 2.78 -2.71 -9.72
CA TYR A 42 2.09 -2.68 -11.00
C TYR A 42 1.61 -1.27 -11.37
N LEU A 43 0.96 -0.57 -10.43
CA LEU A 43 0.55 0.82 -10.62
C LEU A 43 1.74 1.74 -10.89
N MET A 44 2.85 1.52 -10.19
CA MET A 44 4.10 2.22 -10.43
C MET A 44 4.58 2.10 -11.86
N GLU A 45 4.68 0.87 -12.36
CA GLU A 45 5.15 0.59 -13.71
C GLU A 45 4.24 1.25 -14.74
N ALA A 46 2.92 1.08 -14.61
CA ALA A 46 1.93 1.68 -15.50
C ALA A 46 2.04 3.22 -15.55
N MET A 47 2.26 3.86 -14.40
CA MET A 47 2.39 5.32 -14.31
C MET A 47 3.71 5.84 -14.90
N ILE A 48 4.80 5.10 -14.71
CA ILE A 48 6.09 5.40 -15.35
C ILE A 48 5.95 5.27 -16.88
N GLU A 49 5.34 4.19 -17.36
CA GLU A 49 5.09 3.96 -18.78
C GLU A 49 4.24 5.07 -19.40
N ALA A 50 3.16 5.49 -18.73
CA ALA A 50 2.32 6.59 -19.16
C ALA A 50 3.11 7.92 -19.23
N GLY A 51 3.97 8.19 -18.25
CA GLY A 51 4.84 9.36 -18.25
C GLY A 51 5.81 9.37 -19.42
N VAL A 52 6.43 8.22 -19.73
CA VAL A 52 7.31 8.06 -20.89
C VAL A 52 6.55 8.22 -22.21
N ALA A 53 5.36 7.63 -22.32
CA ALA A 53 4.50 7.80 -23.49
C ALA A 53 4.08 9.26 -23.71
N GLY A 54 3.94 10.02 -22.62
CA GLY A 54 3.72 11.47 -22.64
C GLY A 54 4.95 12.32 -22.97
N GLY A 55 6.11 11.71 -23.22
CA GLY A 55 7.34 12.38 -23.63
C GLY A 55 8.31 12.71 -22.49
N LEU A 56 8.07 12.21 -21.27
CA LEU A 56 9.06 12.33 -20.19
C LEU A 56 10.23 11.38 -20.44
N GLU A 57 11.42 11.81 -20.04
CA GLU A 57 12.56 10.89 -19.96
C GLU A 57 12.31 9.86 -18.83
N PRO A 58 12.68 8.57 -19.02
CA PRO A 58 12.37 7.52 -18.05
C PRO A 58 12.83 7.78 -16.61
N SER A 59 14.00 8.40 -16.40
CA SER A 59 14.45 8.76 -15.05
C SER A 59 13.60 9.88 -14.43
N ALA A 60 13.13 10.85 -15.23
CA ALA A 60 12.18 11.87 -14.78
C ALA A 60 10.80 11.28 -14.43
N ALA A 61 10.27 10.37 -15.26
CA ALA A 61 9.00 9.68 -14.98
C ALA A 61 9.08 8.86 -13.68
N ARG A 62 10.18 8.12 -13.46
CA ARG A 62 10.46 7.42 -12.21
C ARG A 62 10.56 8.35 -11.01
N ALA A 63 11.28 9.46 -11.13
CA ALA A 63 11.47 10.41 -10.04
C ALA A 63 10.16 11.09 -9.61
N LEU A 64 9.27 11.40 -10.58
CA LEU A 64 7.97 12.00 -10.31
C LEU A 64 6.98 10.99 -9.72
N TRP A 65 7.01 9.75 -10.20
CA TRP A 65 6.18 8.69 -9.63
C TRP A 65 6.60 8.30 -8.21
N ALA A 66 7.91 8.25 -7.92
CA ALA A 66 8.47 7.74 -6.67
C ALA A 66 8.06 8.58 -5.44
N PHE A 67 6.83 8.35 -4.96
CA PHE A 67 6.35 8.49 -3.59
C PHE A 67 6.38 9.88 -2.92
N ARG A 68 7.08 10.88 -3.48
CA ARG A 68 7.24 12.20 -2.86
C ARG A 68 5.93 12.95 -2.69
N GLN A 69 4.98 12.77 -3.60
CA GLN A 69 3.67 13.41 -3.54
C GLN A 69 2.68 12.71 -2.60
N LEU A 70 2.82 11.39 -2.42
CA LEU A 70 1.94 10.60 -1.55
C LEU A 70 2.30 10.81 -0.07
N LEU A 71 3.59 10.85 0.26
CA LEU A 71 4.06 11.19 1.62
C LEU A 71 3.70 12.62 2.04
N ALA A 72 3.83 13.59 1.12
CA ALA A 72 3.49 14.98 1.39
C ALA A 72 2.00 15.16 1.77
N GLN A 73 1.11 14.28 1.26
CA GLN A 73 -0.30 14.28 1.60
C GLN A 73 -0.62 13.43 2.84
N ALA A 74 0.06 12.31 3.03
CA ALA A 74 -0.15 11.43 4.19
C ALA A 74 0.20 12.10 5.54
N ASP A 75 1.13 13.07 5.53
CA ASP A 75 1.54 13.84 6.71
C ASP A 75 0.72 15.14 6.90
N SER A 76 -0.26 15.41 6.03
CA SER A 76 -1.17 16.56 6.14
C SER A 76 -2.44 16.19 6.92
N PRO A 77 -2.75 16.84 8.07
CA PRO A 77 -3.86 16.41 8.95
C PRO A 77 -5.29 16.58 8.39
N SER A 78 -5.47 17.19 7.21
CA SER A 78 -6.77 17.80 6.82
C SER A 78 -7.57 17.09 5.72
N HIS A 79 -7.13 15.97 5.15
CA HIS A 79 -7.89 15.28 4.09
C HIS A 79 -8.08 13.78 4.33
N ARG A 80 -8.85 13.43 5.37
CA ARG A 80 -9.60 12.17 5.41
C ARG A 80 -11.02 12.42 4.88
N THR A 81 -11.18 12.58 3.57
CA THR A 81 -12.51 12.40 2.96
C THR A 81 -12.74 10.90 2.85
N ASN A 82 -13.58 10.38 3.74
CA ASN A 82 -13.98 8.98 3.82
C ASN A 82 -15.00 8.65 2.70
N HIS A 83 -14.67 8.97 1.44
CA HIS A 83 -15.45 8.52 0.29
C HIS A 83 -14.82 7.20 -0.21
N PRO A 84 -15.54 6.08 -0.19
CA PRO A 84 -15.02 4.83 -0.75
C PRO A 84 -14.73 5.02 -2.24
N LEU A 85 -13.61 4.46 -2.70
CA LEU A 85 -13.33 4.33 -4.14
C LEU A 85 -14.42 3.43 -4.73
N ASN A 86 -15.27 3.97 -5.61
CA ASN A 86 -16.24 3.16 -6.33
C ASN A 86 -15.60 2.70 -7.66
N PHE A 87 -15.50 1.39 -7.85
CA PHE A 87 -14.85 0.78 -9.04
C PHE A 87 -15.79 0.64 -10.23
N GLU A 88 -17.04 1.10 -10.10
CA GLU A 88 -18.05 1.05 -11.17
C GLU A 88 -17.89 2.18 -12.22
N ASP A 89 -17.06 3.19 -11.93
CA ASP A 89 -16.83 4.36 -12.78
C ASP A 89 -15.50 4.30 -13.58
N ALA A 90 -14.84 3.14 -13.61
CA ALA A 90 -13.55 2.92 -14.29
C ALA A 90 -13.69 2.22 -15.66
#